data_AF-A0A2Z5WUR9-F1
#
_entry.id   AF-A0A2Z5WUR9-F1
#
_cell.length_a   1.000
_cell.length_b   1.000
_cell.length_c   1.000
_cell.angle_alpha   90.00
_cell.angle_beta   90.00
_cell.angle_gamma   90.00
#
_symmetry.space_group_name_H-M   'P 1'
#
loop_
_entity.id
_entity.type
_entity.pdbx_description
1 polymer ?
#
loop_
_entity_poly.entity_id
_entity_poly.type
_entity_poly.pdbx_seq_one_letter_code
_entity_poly.pdbx_strand_id
1 'polypeptide(L)'
;MDKYQQVREVGTNGDNYDLSTEDLIEQFQYWDAQYSIELSDIEFDAVTVTFNNLPEDLTELAVEIYEFCPDIIDQHFGCMADAIAIAEEFNQPLSVEIQVLLKDIDLTDEDYGFELLKRSLEINKAVTLWWD
;
A
#
# COMPACT_ATOMS: atom_id res chain seq x y z
N MET A 1 3.72 -2.67 25.89
CA MET A 1 4.75 -2.99 24.87
C MET A 1 4.88 -1.77 23.98
N ASP A 2 6.09 -1.44 23.57
CA ASP A 2 6.29 -0.42 22.54
C ASP A 2 5.64 -0.92 21.25
N LYS A 3 4.80 -0.08 20.63
CA LYS A 3 4.02 -0.42 19.41
C LYS A 3 4.92 -0.92 18.28
N TYR A 4 6.17 -0.45 18.24
CA TYR A 4 7.14 -0.77 17.21
C TYR A 4 8.13 -1.86 17.63
N GLN A 5 7.95 -2.47 18.81
CA GLN A 5 8.87 -3.47 19.33
C GLN A 5 8.98 -4.69 18.40
N GLN A 6 7.84 -5.16 17.85
CA GLN A 6 7.84 -6.32 16.97
C GLN A 6 8.58 -6.06 15.66
N VAL A 7 8.49 -4.84 15.10
CA VAL A 7 9.24 -4.43 13.90
C VAL A 7 10.75 -4.58 14.13
N ARG A 8 11.24 -4.17 15.32
CA ARG A 8 12.64 -4.36 15.72
C ARG A 8 13.03 -5.82 15.97
N GLU A 9 12.15 -6.58 16.60
CA GLU A 9 12.40 -8.00 16.93
C GLU A 9 12.47 -8.88 15.68
N VAL A 10 11.60 -8.61 14.70
CA VAL A 10 11.60 -9.26 13.39
C VAL A 10 12.78 -8.76 12.53
N GLY A 11 13.19 -7.50 12.74
CA GLY A 11 14.20 -6.86 11.90
C GLY A 11 13.63 -6.45 10.55
N THR A 12 12.36 -6.05 10.50
CA THR A 12 11.69 -5.61 9.27
C THR A 12 12.47 -4.47 8.63
N ASN A 13 12.75 -4.54 7.34
CA ASN A 13 13.51 -3.51 6.60
C ASN A 13 13.04 -3.46 5.14
N GLY A 14 13.49 -2.42 4.43
CA GLY A 14 13.39 -2.31 2.99
C GLY A 14 14.77 -2.10 2.40
N ASP A 15 15.70 -3.03 2.65
CA ASP A 15 17.11 -2.93 2.24
C ASP A 15 17.28 -2.71 0.73
N ASN A 16 16.35 -3.22 -0.10
CA ASN A 16 16.31 -2.98 -1.55
C ASN A 16 16.13 -1.50 -1.92
N TYR A 17 15.62 -0.70 -0.98
CA TYR A 17 15.39 0.74 -1.09
C TYR A 17 16.22 1.55 -0.09
N ASP A 18 17.30 0.96 0.46
CA ASP A 18 18.17 1.56 1.48
C ASP A 18 17.43 2.00 2.77
N LEU A 19 16.31 1.33 3.11
CA LEU A 19 15.52 1.63 4.30
C LEU A 19 15.82 0.64 5.43
N SER A 20 16.39 1.13 6.52
CA SER A 20 16.63 0.32 7.72
C SER A 20 15.35 0.15 8.55
N THR A 21 15.40 -0.79 9.52
CA THR A 21 14.32 -0.99 10.49
C THR A 21 13.96 0.29 11.26
N GLU A 22 14.92 1.15 11.58
CA GLU A 22 14.61 2.39 12.29
C GLU A 22 14.02 3.45 11.35
N ASP A 23 14.41 3.51 10.07
CA ASP A 23 13.79 4.41 9.09
C ASP A 23 12.30 4.07 8.90
N LEU A 24 11.98 2.76 8.85
CA LEU A 24 10.60 2.29 8.84
C LEU A 24 9.82 2.77 10.07
N ILE A 25 10.42 2.62 11.26
CA ILE A 25 9.78 3.02 12.51
C ILE A 25 9.58 4.53 12.59
N GLU A 26 10.53 5.34 12.10
CA GLU A 26 10.39 6.80 12.02
C GLU A 26 9.20 7.18 11.13
N GLN A 27 9.05 6.56 9.96
CA GLN A 27 7.88 6.77 9.09
C GLN A 27 6.57 6.34 9.76
N PHE A 28 6.55 5.18 10.42
CA PHE A 28 5.36 4.72 11.14
C PHE A 28 4.99 5.64 12.29
N GLN A 29 5.96 6.20 13.01
CA GLN A 29 5.70 7.19 14.06
C GLN A 29 5.14 8.49 13.49
N TYR A 30 5.65 8.94 12.34
CA TYR A 30 5.11 10.10 11.63
C TYR A 30 3.64 9.88 11.24
N TRP A 31 3.33 8.77 10.57
CA TRP A 31 1.95 8.43 10.21
C TRP A 31 1.06 8.18 11.42
N ASP A 32 1.59 7.62 12.50
CA ASP A 32 0.81 7.43 13.73
C ASP A 32 0.34 8.76 14.34
N ALA A 33 1.21 9.77 14.33
CA ALA A 33 0.89 11.09 14.84
C ALA A 33 -0.22 11.78 14.03
N GLN A 34 -0.28 11.55 12.71
CA GLN A 34 -1.26 12.18 11.81
C GLN A 34 -2.57 11.37 11.73
N TYR A 35 -2.45 10.05 11.64
CA TYR A 35 -3.53 9.16 11.19
C TYR A 35 -3.93 8.11 12.23
N SER A 36 -3.20 8.00 13.34
CA SER A 36 -3.39 6.99 14.39
C SER A 36 -3.39 5.57 13.80
N ILE A 37 -2.21 5.09 13.41
CA ILE A 37 -2.11 3.82 12.67
C ILE A 37 -2.19 2.59 13.59
N GLU A 38 -2.32 1.41 13.00
CA GLU A 38 -2.10 0.11 13.62
C GLU A 38 -1.22 -0.73 12.70
N LEU A 39 -0.30 -1.51 13.28
CA LEU A 39 0.60 -2.38 12.53
C LEU A 39 0.16 -3.85 12.73
N SER A 40 0.06 -4.60 11.64
CA SER A 40 -0.20 -6.04 11.63
C SER A 40 0.68 -6.74 10.60
N ASP A 41 0.67 -8.07 10.61
CA ASP A 41 1.34 -8.90 9.59
C ASP A 41 2.81 -8.48 9.37
N ILE A 42 3.52 -8.26 10.47
CA ILE A 42 4.92 -7.79 10.47
C ILE A 42 5.82 -8.97 10.11
N GLU A 43 6.42 -8.90 8.93
CA GLU A 43 7.37 -9.86 8.37
C GLU A 43 8.74 -9.19 8.16
N PHE A 44 9.71 -9.89 7.57
CA PHE A 44 11.08 -9.38 7.43
C PHE A 44 11.19 -8.23 6.41
N ASP A 45 10.37 -8.26 5.38
CA ASP A 45 10.36 -7.35 4.23
C ASP A 45 8.98 -6.73 3.99
N ALA A 46 8.00 -7.02 4.86
CA ALA A 46 6.63 -6.56 4.71
C ALA A 46 5.96 -6.18 6.04
N VAL A 47 4.99 -5.28 5.96
CA VAL A 47 4.12 -4.90 7.08
C VAL A 47 2.79 -4.33 6.60
N THR A 48 1.70 -4.69 7.26
CA THR A 48 0.40 -4.08 7.03
C THR A 48 0.18 -2.89 7.96
N VAL A 49 -0.14 -1.74 7.40
CA VAL A 49 -0.46 -0.50 8.10
C VAL A 49 -1.95 -0.20 7.93
N THR A 50 -2.68 -0.11 9.03
CA THR A 50 -4.09 0.33 9.06
C THR A 50 -4.17 1.76 9.58
N PHE A 51 -4.87 2.66 8.89
CA PHE A 51 -5.06 4.07 9.24
C PHE A 51 -6.43 4.27 9.89
N ASN A 52 -6.48 4.66 11.16
CA ASN A 52 -7.77 4.90 11.82
C ASN A 52 -8.45 6.18 11.33
N ASN A 53 -7.66 7.20 10.98
CA ASN A 53 -8.10 8.46 10.41
C ASN A 53 -7.43 8.68 9.05
N LEU A 54 -8.19 9.15 8.07
CA LEU A 54 -7.68 9.51 6.75
C LEU A 54 -8.03 10.98 6.46
N PRO A 55 -7.18 11.70 5.71
CA PRO A 55 -7.54 13.02 5.20
C PRO A 55 -8.69 12.91 4.18
N GLU A 56 -9.40 14.01 3.95
CA GLU A 56 -10.46 14.07 2.93
C GLU A 56 -9.88 13.96 1.52
N ASP A 57 -8.69 14.53 1.30
CA ASP A 57 -7.91 14.37 0.08
C ASP A 57 -6.74 13.41 0.34
N LEU A 58 -6.75 12.27 -0.35
CA LEU A 58 -5.74 11.22 -0.21
C LEU A 58 -4.53 11.40 -1.13
N THR A 59 -4.47 12.46 -1.92
CA THR A 59 -3.42 12.66 -2.93
C THR A 59 -2.04 12.71 -2.29
N GLU A 60 -1.85 13.51 -1.24
CA GLU A 60 -0.55 13.61 -0.55
C GLU A 60 -0.17 12.29 0.12
N LEU A 61 -1.11 11.63 0.80
CA LEU A 61 -0.86 10.34 1.45
C LEU A 61 -0.49 9.24 0.43
N ALA A 62 -1.13 9.21 -0.74
CA ALA A 62 -0.80 8.25 -1.79
C ALA A 62 0.61 8.47 -2.35
N VAL A 63 1.03 9.73 -2.52
CA VAL A 63 2.41 10.08 -2.91
C VAL A 63 3.40 9.67 -1.83
N GLU A 64 3.14 9.99 -0.56
CA GLU A 64 4.00 9.58 0.56
C GLU A 64 4.16 8.05 0.64
N ILE A 65 3.07 7.29 0.48
CA ILE A 65 3.10 5.83 0.49
C ILE A 65 3.93 5.29 -0.67
N TYR A 66 3.78 5.86 -1.88
CA TYR A 66 4.57 5.45 -3.05
C TYR A 66 6.06 5.77 -2.87
N GLU A 67 6.41 6.98 -2.42
CA GLU A 67 7.81 7.36 -2.19
C GLU A 67 8.47 6.47 -1.13
N PHE A 68 7.70 6.06 -0.12
CA PHE A 68 8.18 5.18 0.94
C PHE A 68 8.25 3.70 0.53
N CYS A 69 7.33 3.23 -0.31
CA CYS A 69 7.21 1.84 -0.74
C CYS A 69 6.77 1.79 -2.22
N PRO A 70 7.68 1.98 -3.18
CA PRO A 70 7.34 2.08 -4.61
C PRO A 70 6.59 0.86 -5.16
N ASP A 71 6.88 -0.33 -4.62
CA ASP A 71 6.28 -1.60 -5.05
C ASP A 71 4.76 -1.64 -4.92
N ILE A 72 4.17 -0.80 -4.06
CA ILE A 72 2.71 -0.67 -3.93
C ILE A 72 2.07 -0.26 -5.27
N ILE A 73 2.79 0.46 -6.12
CA ILE A 73 2.38 0.78 -7.49
C ILE A 73 3.19 -0.07 -8.47
N ASP A 74 4.51 -0.03 -8.41
CA ASP A 74 5.37 -0.57 -9.47
C ASP A 74 5.20 -2.09 -9.68
N GLN A 75 4.88 -2.84 -8.61
CA GLN A 75 4.66 -4.29 -8.67
C GLN A 75 3.21 -4.71 -8.40
N HIS A 76 2.37 -3.81 -7.90
CA HIS A 76 0.98 -4.11 -7.55
C HIS A 76 -0.04 -3.33 -8.37
N PHE A 77 -0.42 -2.11 -7.94
CA PHE A 77 -1.51 -1.40 -8.62
C PHE A 77 -1.17 -1.07 -10.08
N GLY A 78 0.09 -0.73 -10.39
CA GLY A 78 0.59 -0.47 -11.74
C GLY A 78 0.64 -1.68 -12.67
N CYS A 79 0.48 -2.91 -12.14
CA CYS A 79 0.36 -4.13 -12.95
C CYS A 79 -1.10 -4.61 -13.12
N MET A 80 -2.07 -3.92 -12.52
CA MET A 80 -3.48 -4.33 -12.53
C MET A 80 -4.08 -4.41 -13.95
N ALA A 81 -3.72 -3.49 -14.84
CA ALA A 81 -4.22 -3.48 -16.22
C ALA A 81 -3.82 -4.78 -16.97
N ASP A 82 -2.57 -5.19 -16.84
CA ASP A 82 -2.06 -6.43 -17.43
C ASP A 82 -2.75 -7.67 -16.84
N ALA A 83 -2.93 -7.69 -15.52
CA ALA A 83 -3.62 -8.79 -14.82
C ALA A 83 -5.07 -8.95 -15.31
N ILE A 84 -5.78 -7.83 -15.54
CA ILE A 84 -7.15 -7.84 -16.07
C ILE A 84 -7.16 -8.34 -17.52
N ALA A 85 -6.25 -7.85 -18.37
CA ALA A 85 -6.18 -8.28 -19.77
C ALA A 85 -5.96 -9.80 -19.88
N ILE A 86 -5.09 -10.36 -19.02
CA ILE A 86 -4.87 -11.80 -18.91
C ILE A 86 -6.17 -12.50 -18.46
N ALA A 87 -6.83 -12.02 -17.41
CA ALA A 87 -8.08 -12.62 -16.93
C ALA A 87 -9.16 -12.65 -18.01
N GLU A 88 -9.30 -11.58 -18.80
CA GLU A 88 -10.22 -11.51 -19.93
C GLU A 88 -9.86 -12.52 -21.04
N GLU A 89 -8.58 -12.64 -21.41
CA GLU A 89 -8.10 -13.62 -22.39
C GLU A 89 -8.48 -15.05 -21.98
N PHE A 90 -8.35 -15.37 -20.69
CA PHE A 90 -8.68 -16.69 -20.13
C PHE A 90 -10.15 -16.84 -19.69
N ASN A 91 -11.02 -15.87 -19.97
CA ASN A 91 -12.43 -15.85 -19.54
C ASN A 91 -12.62 -16.07 -18.02
N GLN A 92 -11.69 -15.56 -17.22
CA GLN A 92 -11.79 -15.57 -15.77
C GLN A 92 -12.58 -14.35 -15.29
N PRO A 93 -13.64 -14.54 -14.49
CA PRO A 93 -14.40 -13.42 -13.97
C PRO A 93 -13.59 -12.66 -12.91
N LEU A 94 -13.60 -11.33 -12.99
CA LEU A 94 -13.07 -10.48 -11.92
C LEU A 94 -13.94 -10.61 -10.67
N SER A 95 -13.31 -10.62 -9.49
CA SER A 95 -14.04 -10.59 -8.21
C SER A 95 -14.85 -9.30 -8.06
N VAL A 96 -15.86 -9.32 -7.19
CA VAL A 96 -16.68 -8.12 -6.90
C VAL A 96 -15.83 -6.99 -6.32
N GLU A 97 -14.84 -7.33 -5.49
CA GLU A 97 -13.91 -6.37 -4.89
C GLU A 97 -13.08 -5.66 -5.95
N ILE A 98 -12.53 -6.40 -6.92
CA ILE A 98 -11.78 -5.81 -8.04
C ILE A 98 -12.70 -4.93 -8.90
N GLN A 99 -13.93 -5.36 -9.18
CA GLN A 99 -14.88 -4.55 -9.93
C GLN A 99 -15.23 -3.22 -9.23
N VAL A 100 -15.33 -3.22 -7.90
CA VAL A 100 -15.55 -2.00 -7.11
C VAL A 100 -14.33 -1.08 -7.18
N LEU A 101 -13.12 -1.64 -7.07
CA LEU A 101 -11.88 -0.88 -7.13
C LEU A 101 -11.69 -0.19 -8.49
N LEU A 102 -11.95 -0.91 -9.58
CA LEU A 102 -11.75 -0.41 -10.95
C LEU A 102 -12.86 0.50 -11.45
N LYS A 103 -13.96 0.63 -10.71
CA LYS A 103 -15.13 1.38 -11.17
C LYS A 103 -14.75 2.82 -11.54
N ASP A 104 -15.06 3.22 -12.77
CA ASP A 104 -14.79 4.57 -13.29
C ASP A 104 -13.28 4.94 -13.31
N ILE A 105 -12.36 3.97 -13.28
CA ILE A 105 -10.92 4.18 -13.47
C ILE A 105 -10.55 4.02 -14.95
N ASP A 106 -9.79 4.97 -15.48
CA ASP A 106 -9.15 4.85 -16.78
C ASP A 106 -7.81 4.13 -16.64
N LEU A 107 -7.78 2.84 -16.97
CA LEU A 107 -6.57 2.01 -16.91
C LEU A 107 -5.56 2.32 -18.05
N THR A 108 -5.89 3.24 -18.95
CA THR A 108 -4.97 3.70 -20.00
C THR A 108 -4.16 4.93 -19.58
N ASP A 109 -4.53 5.56 -18.46
CA ASP A 109 -3.77 6.63 -17.81
C ASP A 109 -2.50 6.05 -17.17
N GLU A 110 -1.34 6.69 -17.34
CA GLU A 110 -0.09 6.18 -16.75
C GLU A 110 -0.08 6.23 -15.21
N ASP A 111 -0.90 7.10 -14.61
CA ASP A 111 -0.97 7.30 -13.16
C ASP A 111 -2.15 6.55 -12.51
N TYR A 112 -2.83 5.65 -13.23
CA TYR A 112 -4.02 4.95 -12.72
C TYR A 112 -3.75 4.20 -11.40
N GLY A 113 -2.51 3.77 -11.16
CA GLY A 113 -2.09 3.09 -9.94
C GLY A 113 -2.33 3.94 -8.68
N PHE A 114 -2.14 5.26 -8.75
CA PHE A 114 -2.43 6.17 -7.64
C PHE A 114 -3.92 6.26 -7.34
N GLU A 115 -4.78 6.26 -8.36
CA GLU A 115 -6.23 6.27 -8.17
C GLU A 115 -6.72 4.97 -7.51
N LEU A 116 -6.13 3.82 -7.88
CA LEU A 116 -6.43 2.54 -7.25
C LEU A 116 -5.94 2.52 -5.79
N LEU A 117 -4.74 3.03 -5.50
CA LEU A 117 -4.23 3.13 -4.14
C LEU A 117 -5.15 4.00 -3.26
N LYS A 118 -5.53 5.20 -3.74
CA LYS A 118 -6.46 6.08 -3.03
C LYS A 118 -7.78 5.38 -2.74
N ARG A 119 -8.36 4.71 -3.74
CA ARG A 119 -9.63 3.98 -3.54
C ARG A 119 -9.49 2.80 -2.59
N SER A 120 -8.37 2.07 -2.65
CA SER A 120 -8.09 0.99 -1.70
C SER A 120 -8.04 1.53 -0.26
N LEU A 121 -7.40 2.69 -0.06
CA LEU A 121 -7.37 3.38 1.23
C LEU A 121 -8.77 3.81 1.70
N GLU A 122 -9.63 4.33 0.82
CA GLU A 122 -11.01 4.68 1.19
C GLU A 122 -11.84 3.48 1.66
N ILE A 123 -11.66 2.32 1.00
CA ILE A 123 -12.44 1.11 1.26
C ILE A 123 -11.91 0.37 2.49
N ASN A 124 -10.60 0.13 2.51
CA ASN A 124 -9.96 -0.78 3.46
C ASN A 124 -9.29 -0.04 4.63
N LYS A 125 -8.93 1.23 4.43
CA LYS A 125 -8.10 2.03 5.33
C LYS A 125 -6.79 1.34 5.70
N ALA A 126 -6.28 0.46 4.85
CA ALA A 126 -5.07 -0.27 5.11
C ALA A 126 -4.27 -0.47 3.83
N VAL A 127 -2.95 -0.57 3.99
CA VAL A 127 -2.00 -0.94 2.95
C VAL A 127 -1.04 -1.97 3.50
N THR A 128 -0.72 -2.97 2.69
CA THR A 128 0.42 -3.86 2.95
C THR A 128 1.59 -3.30 2.17
N LEU A 129 2.67 -2.98 2.87
CA LEU A 129 3.91 -2.47 2.30
C LEU A 129 4.90 -3.62 2.24
N TRP A 130 5.64 -3.73 1.14
CA TRP A 130 6.75 -4.66 0.99
C TRP A 130 7.81 -4.04 0.08
N TRP A 131 9.07 -4.43 0.29
CA TRP A 131 10.23 -3.81 -0.35
C TRP A 131 11.11 -4.88 -1.03
N ASP A 132 10.66 -5.40 -2.17
CA ASP A 132 11.29 -6.54 -2.87
C ASP A 132 12.10 -6.12 -4.12
#